data_AF-A0A5E3WHY9-F1
#
_entry.id   AF-A0A5E3WHY9-F1
#
_cell.length_a   1.000
_cell.length_b   1.000
_cell.length_c   1.000
_cell.angle_alpha   90.00
_cell.angle_beta   90.00
_cell.angle_gamma   90.00
#
_symmetry.space_group_name_H-M   'P 1'
#
loop_
_entity.id
_entity.type
_entity.pdbx_description
1 polymer ?
#
loop_
_entity_poly.entity_id
_entity_poly.type
_entity_poly.pdbx_seq_one_letter_code
_entity_poly.pdbx_strand_id
1 'polypeptide(L)'
;MSAPVSQEELPILESVINIRNRLNLLKKDRGEYIKASDVNTLYQAVIKQVRKLNDVRQDDVVYNNRLDTLLADVFNLLSLFFLTIGKTKEAPATYSQLASMRQILEHMNESAIYNESDLKPFHRRLNDLRNIIRNDAETGKHPEAMTKLLERQLNECESLLRSLQESLAVLDVELVPIHERLIGIRRKLVALAAKDGPHKQELKPFQEELRKIDSKRVDGKFMGPGGTVPASQAICSSLLEDCFDIVQEIRAQEESKHVPQTLKPIHERLSQLRAELDGLALTHRWSLRETDLFNYSLSLQEIDNMRVDGKFVDTEGNQPGGQYVLLYLLRRCYGVIYRLLSSSEPVSEELIPISNKLSTVKKCLNEVLKYGGPFSPRDLYPYQLALYQIDQMRKDGKFVGADGSVPEGQGIVMAHLNECHELVEMLKENLEEPEEEDDYGEDDEEDEEEYNEDGSESEAA
;
A
#
# COMPACT_ATOMS: atom_id res chain seq x y z
N MET A 1 -3.83 -14.49 -2.59
CA MET A 1 -4.09 -15.74 -1.84
C MET A 1 -3.05 -15.84 -0.74
N SER A 2 -3.43 -16.19 0.50
CA SER A 2 -2.47 -16.34 1.61
C SER A 2 -1.60 -17.59 1.39
N ALA A 3 -0.31 -17.52 1.72
CA ALA A 3 0.61 -18.64 1.57
C ALA A 3 0.17 -19.84 2.45
N PRO A 4 0.39 -21.09 2.01
CA PRO A 4 0.10 -22.26 2.83
C PRO A 4 0.99 -22.29 4.08
N VAL A 5 0.45 -22.77 5.20
CA VAL A 5 1.20 -22.96 6.45
C VAL A 5 2.05 -24.22 6.35
N SER A 6 3.33 -24.14 6.71
CA SER A 6 4.26 -25.29 6.66
C SER A 6 3.88 -26.36 7.68
N GLN A 7 4.28 -27.62 7.47
CA GLN A 7 3.98 -28.71 8.40
C GLN A 7 4.55 -28.47 9.80
N GLU A 8 5.70 -27.82 9.90
CA GLU A 8 6.37 -27.49 11.15
C GLU A 8 5.65 -26.38 11.93
N GLU A 9 4.92 -25.50 11.24
CA GLU A 9 4.12 -24.42 11.84
C GLU A 9 2.72 -24.86 12.28
N LEU A 10 2.20 -26.00 11.80
CA LEU A 10 0.86 -26.49 12.14
C LEU A 10 0.61 -26.65 13.67
N PRO A 11 1.53 -27.23 14.46
CA PRO A 11 1.34 -27.35 15.91
C PRO A 11 1.32 -25.99 16.62
N ILE A 12 2.07 -25.02 16.09
CA ILE A 12 2.10 -23.64 16.59
C ILE A 12 0.76 -22.97 16.28
N LEU A 13 0.27 -23.11 15.05
CA LEU A 13 -1.04 -22.61 14.63
C LEU A 13 -2.17 -23.13 15.51
N GLU A 14 -2.24 -24.43 15.77
CA GLU A 14 -3.27 -25.00 16.66
C GLU A 14 -3.19 -24.42 18.07
N SER A 15 -1.98 -24.24 18.61
CA SER A 15 -1.75 -23.65 19.92
C SER A 15 -2.21 -22.19 19.97
N VAL A 16 -1.89 -21.39 18.94
CA VAL A 16 -2.29 -19.99 18.84
C VAL A 16 -3.81 -19.86 18.67
N ILE A 17 -4.47 -20.77 17.93
CA ILE A 17 -5.94 -20.82 17.82
C ILE A 17 -6.57 -21.01 19.21
N ASN A 18 -6.05 -21.95 20.01
CA ASN A 18 -6.55 -22.19 21.36
C ASN A 18 -6.38 -20.97 22.26
N ILE A 19 -5.19 -20.34 22.22
CA ILE A 19 -4.93 -19.09 22.95
C ILE A 19 -5.92 -18.00 22.55
N ARG A 20 -6.15 -17.80 21.24
CA ARG A 20 -7.13 -16.82 20.74
C ARG A 20 -8.54 -17.11 21.27
N ASN A 21 -8.95 -18.37 21.31
CA ASN A 21 -10.26 -18.75 21.83
C ASN A 21 -10.37 -18.42 23.33
N ARG A 22 -9.32 -18.69 24.11
CA ARG A 22 -9.27 -18.34 25.55
C ARG A 22 -9.30 -16.82 25.77
N LEU A 23 -8.55 -16.05 24.98
CA LEU A 23 -8.60 -14.58 24.99
C LEU A 23 -10.01 -14.06 24.65
N ASN A 24 -10.69 -14.67 23.69
CA ASN A 24 -12.07 -14.30 23.34
C ASN A 24 -13.08 -14.67 24.42
N LEU A 25 -12.89 -15.79 25.13
CA LEU A 25 -13.72 -16.14 26.29
C LEU A 25 -13.53 -15.11 27.41
N LEU A 26 -12.28 -14.76 27.73
CA LEU A 26 -11.96 -13.73 28.73
C LEU A 26 -12.55 -12.37 28.34
N LYS A 27 -12.56 -12.01 27.05
CA LYS A 27 -13.17 -10.79 26.54
C LYS A 27 -14.70 -10.77 26.69
N LYS A 28 -15.35 -11.93 26.57
CA LYS A 28 -16.81 -12.07 26.65
C LYS A 28 -17.31 -12.08 28.09
N ASP A 29 -16.45 -12.45 29.04
CA ASP A 29 -16.80 -12.41 30.46
C ASP A 29 -16.88 -10.95 30.95
N ARG A 30 -18.10 -10.40 30.89
CA ARG A 30 -18.42 -9.06 31.40
C ARG A 30 -18.94 -9.08 32.84
N GLY A 31 -19.02 -10.26 33.45
CA GLY A 31 -19.58 -10.45 34.79
C GLY A 31 -18.59 -10.12 35.91
N GLU A 32 -17.29 -10.30 35.66
CA GLU A 32 -16.21 -10.00 36.59
C GLU A 32 -15.14 -9.08 35.98
N TYR A 33 -14.37 -8.41 36.83
CA TYR A 33 -13.20 -7.65 36.40
C TYR A 33 -12.10 -8.59 35.89
N ILE A 34 -11.48 -8.25 34.76
CA ILE A 34 -10.38 -9.04 34.18
C ILE A 34 -9.15 -8.98 35.12
N LYS A 35 -8.69 -10.14 35.58
CA LYS A 35 -7.54 -10.25 36.49
C LYS A 35 -6.23 -10.21 35.71
N ALA A 36 -5.25 -9.45 36.22
CA ALA A 36 -3.92 -9.36 35.63
C ALA A 36 -3.20 -10.72 35.54
N SER A 37 -3.45 -11.63 36.48
CA SER A 37 -2.91 -13.00 36.48
C SER A 37 -3.31 -13.80 35.23
N ASP A 38 -4.56 -13.65 34.81
CA ASP A 38 -5.15 -14.43 33.71
C ASP A 38 -4.59 -13.93 32.37
N VAL A 39 -4.47 -12.61 32.23
CA VAL A 39 -3.82 -11.96 31.09
C VAL A 39 -2.34 -12.34 31.01
N ASN A 40 -1.60 -12.27 32.12
CA ASN A 40 -0.18 -12.65 32.14
C ASN A 40 0.02 -14.14 31.79
N THR A 41 -0.88 -15.03 32.21
CA THR A 41 -0.82 -16.46 31.88
C THR A 41 -0.96 -16.68 30.37
N LEU A 42 -1.92 -16.00 29.74
CA LEU A 42 -2.11 -16.08 28.28
C LEU A 42 -0.94 -15.42 27.53
N TYR A 43 -0.43 -14.30 28.04
CA TYR A 43 0.75 -13.64 27.50
C TYR A 43 1.97 -14.57 27.47
N GLN A 44 2.30 -15.24 28.58
CA GLN A 44 3.42 -16.18 28.63
C GLN A 44 3.22 -17.37 27.68
N ALA A 45 1.98 -17.85 27.53
CA ALA A 45 1.67 -18.90 26.55
C ALA A 45 1.94 -18.45 25.11
N VAL A 46 1.66 -17.19 24.77
CA VAL A 46 1.91 -16.60 23.45
C VAL A 46 3.41 -16.49 23.20
N ILE A 47 4.16 -15.93 24.15
CA ILE A 47 5.62 -15.82 24.05
C ILE A 47 6.26 -17.18 23.81
N LYS A 48 5.78 -18.24 24.47
CA LYS A 48 6.27 -19.60 24.25
C LYS A 48 6.08 -20.06 22.79
N GLN A 49 4.96 -19.72 22.17
CA GLN A 49 4.71 -20.04 20.76
C GLN A 49 5.58 -19.19 19.83
N VAL A 50 5.80 -17.92 20.16
CA VAL A 50 6.66 -17.02 19.37
C VAL A 50 8.10 -17.52 19.37
N ARG A 51 8.64 -17.95 20.53
CA ARG A 51 9.99 -18.54 20.60
C ARG A 51 10.11 -19.77 19.70
N LYS A 52 9.16 -20.70 19.81
CA LYS A 52 9.12 -21.87 18.91
C LYS A 52 9.02 -21.50 17.44
N LEU A 53 8.29 -20.43 17.14
CA LEU A 53 8.13 -19.96 15.76
C LEU A 53 9.44 -19.40 15.23
N ASN A 54 10.16 -18.62 16.05
CA ASN A 54 11.49 -18.13 15.70
C ASN A 54 12.51 -19.26 15.58
N ASP A 55 12.36 -20.37 16.33
CA ASP A 55 13.24 -21.54 16.18
C ASP A 55 12.99 -22.29 14.85
N VAL A 56 11.77 -22.20 14.31
CA VAL A 56 11.33 -22.90 13.08
C VAL A 56 11.53 -22.03 11.84
N ARG A 57 11.35 -20.71 11.97
CA ARG A 57 11.51 -19.76 10.89
C ARG A 57 12.96 -19.31 10.79
N GLN A 58 13.43 -19.18 9.56
CA GLN A 58 14.69 -18.49 9.28
C GLN A 58 14.38 -16.99 9.22
N ASP A 59 15.22 -16.16 9.82
CA ASP A 59 15.00 -14.71 9.94
C ASP A 59 14.87 -14.00 8.56
N ASP A 60 15.32 -14.67 7.49
CA ASP A 60 15.50 -14.10 6.15
C ASP A 60 14.31 -14.32 5.19
N VAL A 61 13.29 -15.09 5.61
CA VAL A 61 12.12 -15.40 4.77
C VAL A 61 10.90 -14.60 5.21
N VAL A 62 10.27 -13.87 4.27
CA VAL A 62 9.01 -13.15 4.52
C VAL A 62 7.84 -14.14 4.50
N TYR A 63 7.36 -14.49 5.70
CA TYR A 63 6.16 -15.32 5.86
C TYR A 63 4.90 -14.44 5.95
N ASN A 64 3.93 -14.69 5.05
CA ASN A 64 2.61 -14.07 5.10
C ASN A 64 1.53 -15.13 4.91
N ASN A 65 1.39 -15.97 5.94
CA ASN A 65 0.45 -17.07 5.96
C ASN A 65 -0.62 -16.87 7.06
N ARG A 66 -1.52 -17.86 7.18
CA ARG A 66 -2.63 -17.79 8.15
C ARG A 66 -2.15 -17.68 9.62
N LEU A 67 -0.99 -18.23 9.96
CA LEU A 67 -0.42 -18.13 11.31
C LEU A 67 -0.05 -16.68 11.64
N ASP A 68 0.53 -15.95 10.69
CA ASP A 68 0.90 -14.53 10.86
C ASP A 68 -0.32 -13.66 11.14
N THR A 69 -1.38 -13.82 10.34
CA THR A 69 -2.65 -13.12 10.55
C THR A 69 -3.24 -13.44 11.93
N LEU A 70 -3.16 -14.71 12.35
CA LEU A 70 -3.70 -15.15 13.64
C LEU A 70 -2.86 -14.63 14.83
N LEU A 71 -1.54 -14.59 14.71
CA LEU A 71 -0.66 -14.01 15.71
C LEU A 71 -0.92 -12.51 15.85
N ALA A 72 -1.11 -11.80 14.74
CA ALA A 72 -1.47 -10.39 14.77
C ALA A 72 -2.80 -10.15 15.53
N ASP A 73 -3.83 -10.98 15.31
CA ASP A 73 -5.08 -10.94 16.06
C ASP A 73 -4.86 -11.15 17.57
N VAL A 74 -4.04 -12.14 17.92
CA VAL A 74 -3.75 -12.50 19.31
C VAL A 74 -2.99 -11.40 20.03
N PHE A 75 -1.96 -10.82 19.39
CA PHE A 75 -1.23 -9.68 19.96
C PHE A 75 -2.09 -8.42 20.07
N ASN A 76 -2.98 -8.16 19.10
CA ASN A 76 -3.95 -7.09 19.20
C ASN A 76 -4.86 -7.27 20.42
N LEU A 77 -5.43 -8.46 20.63
CA LEU A 77 -6.26 -8.74 21.80
C LEU A 77 -5.46 -8.62 23.12
N LEU A 78 -4.24 -9.16 23.18
CA LEU A 78 -3.38 -9.04 24.35
C LEU A 78 -3.07 -7.59 24.69
N SER A 79 -2.71 -6.78 23.70
CA SER A 79 -2.45 -5.35 23.89
C SER A 79 -3.64 -4.63 24.52
N LEU A 80 -4.85 -4.90 24.02
CA LEU A 80 -6.08 -4.36 24.59
C LEU A 80 -6.31 -4.85 26.03
N PHE A 81 -5.97 -6.10 26.36
CA PHE A 81 -6.03 -6.59 27.74
C PHE A 81 -5.02 -5.88 28.65
N PHE A 82 -3.78 -5.66 28.21
CA PHE A 82 -2.77 -4.90 28.96
C PHE A 82 -3.25 -3.47 29.24
N LEU A 83 -3.86 -2.82 28.25
CA LEU A 83 -4.51 -1.52 28.45
C LEU A 83 -5.66 -1.60 29.48
N THR A 84 -6.50 -2.63 29.38
CA THR A 84 -7.67 -2.83 30.27
C THR A 84 -7.26 -3.05 31.73
N ILE A 85 -6.16 -3.77 31.98
CA ILE A 85 -5.62 -3.99 33.34
C ILE A 85 -4.73 -2.84 33.83
N GLY A 86 -4.69 -1.71 33.13
CA GLY A 86 -3.98 -0.49 33.55
C GLY A 86 -2.47 -0.49 33.27
N LYS A 87 -1.94 -1.47 32.55
CA LYS A 87 -0.52 -1.58 32.19
C LYS A 87 -0.19 -0.84 30.89
N THR A 88 -0.60 0.42 30.81
CA THR A 88 -0.53 1.23 29.57
C THR A 88 0.88 1.65 29.16
N LYS A 89 1.84 1.55 30.07
CA LYS A 89 3.26 1.88 29.86
C LYS A 89 4.15 0.63 29.77
N GLU A 90 3.57 -0.51 29.43
CA GLU A 90 4.32 -1.74 29.14
C GLU A 90 4.34 -2.00 27.64
N ALA A 91 5.44 -2.55 27.14
CA ALA A 91 5.65 -2.83 25.72
C ALA A 91 4.47 -3.60 25.08
N PRO A 92 3.90 -4.67 25.68
CA PRO A 92 2.77 -5.37 25.07
C PRO A 92 1.53 -4.50 24.81
N ALA A 93 1.35 -3.39 25.55
CA ALA A 93 0.23 -2.47 25.40
C ALA A 93 0.35 -1.53 24.19
N THR A 94 1.53 -1.48 23.56
CA THR A 94 1.80 -0.61 22.40
C THR A 94 1.36 -1.26 21.09
N TYR A 95 1.33 -2.60 21.00
CA TYR A 95 1.09 -3.36 19.77
C TYR A 95 -0.16 -2.88 19.01
N SER A 96 -1.31 -2.79 19.68
CA SER A 96 -2.56 -2.42 19.00
C SER A 96 -2.53 -1.00 18.45
N GLN A 97 -1.76 -0.11 19.09
CA GLN A 97 -1.58 1.26 18.60
C GLN A 97 -0.66 1.29 17.40
N LEU A 98 0.48 0.58 17.44
CA LEU A 98 1.38 0.45 16.29
C LEU A 98 0.66 -0.16 15.07
N ALA A 99 -0.07 -1.26 15.26
CA ALA A 99 -0.84 -1.91 14.20
C ALA A 99 -1.89 -0.96 13.58
N SER A 100 -2.60 -0.21 14.42
CA SER A 100 -3.59 0.77 13.94
C SER A 100 -2.92 1.94 13.22
N MET A 101 -1.80 2.44 13.74
CA MET A 101 -1.05 3.55 13.14
C MET A 101 -0.50 3.15 11.77
N ARG A 102 0.07 1.95 11.64
CA ARG A 102 0.51 1.40 10.35
C ARG A 102 -0.60 1.45 9.31
N GLN A 103 -1.77 0.88 9.64
CA GLN A 103 -2.91 0.84 8.72
C GLN A 103 -3.35 2.25 8.30
N ILE A 104 -3.39 3.20 9.24
CA ILE A 104 -3.74 4.59 8.93
C ILE A 104 -2.71 5.24 8.01
N LEU A 105 -1.41 5.05 8.28
CA LEU A 105 -0.33 5.61 7.46
C LEU A 105 -0.33 5.01 6.05
N GLU A 106 -0.58 3.70 5.91
CA GLU A 106 -0.75 3.03 4.61
C GLU A 106 -1.92 3.64 3.83
N HIS A 107 -3.09 3.82 4.46
CA HIS A 107 -4.23 4.46 3.80
C HIS A 107 -4.01 5.93 3.46
N MET A 108 -3.25 6.66 4.28
CA MET A 108 -2.85 8.03 3.96
C MET A 108 -1.96 8.04 2.72
N ASN A 109 -1.03 7.09 2.62
CA ASN A 109 -0.17 6.91 1.44
C ASN A 109 -0.99 6.59 0.17
N GLU A 110 -1.92 5.64 0.26
CA GLU A 110 -2.77 5.21 -0.86
C GLU A 110 -3.70 6.32 -1.35
N SER A 111 -4.26 7.10 -0.43
CA SER A 111 -5.23 8.15 -0.78
C SER A 111 -4.59 9.47 -1.19
N ALA A 112 -3.34 9.73 -0.79
CA ALA A 112 -2.68 11.03 -0.91
C ALA A 112 -3.45 12.20 -0.28
N ILE A 113 -4.34 11.95 0.70
CA ILE A 113 -5.17 12.98 1.36
C ILE A 113 -4.63 13.31 2.76
N TYR A 114 -3.48 13.96 2.83
CA TYR A 114 -2.85 14.32 4.10
C TYR A 114 -1.97 15.55 4.00
N ASN A 115 -1.82 16.29 5.11
CA ASN A 115 -0.90 17.42 5.24
C ASN A 115 0.00 17.26 6.46
N GLU A 116 0.92 18.19 6.65
CA GLU A 116 1.90 18.14 7.74
C GLU A 116 1.24 18.10 9.13
N SER A 117 0.11 18.80 9.30
CA SER A 117 -0.63 18.81 10.57
C SER A 117 -1.23 17.45 10.92
N ASP A 118 -1.57 16.64 9.91
CA ASP A 118 -2.09 15.28 10.11
C ASP A 118 -0.99 14.29 10.53
N LEU A 119 0.26 14.52 10.10
CA LEU A 119 1.41 13.64 10.41
C LEU A 119 2.02 13.91 11.79
N LYS A 120 1.92 15.15 12.31
CA LYS A 120 2.47 15.56 13.62
C LYS A 120 2.04 14.68 14.80
N PRO A 121 0.75 14.30 14.95
CA PRO A 121 0.31 13.40 16.02
C PRO A 121 0.98 12.03 15.97
N PHE A 122 1.19 11.47 14.77
CA PHE A 122 1.85 10.17 14.59
C PHE A 122 3.32 10.26 15.02
N HIS A 123 4.03 11.30 14.61
CA HIS A 123 5.42 11.51 15.01
C HIS A 123 5.58 11.55 16.53
N ARG A 124 4.76 12.37 17.22
CA ARG A 124 4.77 12.45 18.70
C ARG A 124 4.46 11.10 19.33
N ARG A 125 3.45 10.39 18.82
CA ARG A 125 3.02 9.12 19.39
C ARG A 125 4.06 8.02 19.17
N LEU A 126 4.67 7.93 18.00
CA LEU A 126 5.75 6.96 17.73
C LEU A 126 6.95 7.18 18.66
N ASN A 127 7.31 8.44 18.92
CA ASN A 127 8.36 8.76 19.89
C ASN A 127 8.01 8.30 21.31
N ASP A 128 6.75 8.50 21.76
CA ASP A 128 6.30 7.99 23.06
C ASP A 128 6.36 6.46 23.13
N LEU A 129 5.90 5.77 22.09
CA LEU A 129 5.89 4.31 22.03
C LEU A 129 7.31 3.74 21.96
N ARG A 130 8.22 4.40 21.24
CA ARG A 130 9.66 4.08 21.22
C ARG A 130 10.22 4.10 22.63
N ASN A 131 9.96 5.17 23.39
CA ASN A 131 10.46 5.31 24.75
C ASN A 131 9.93 4.18 25.66
N ILE A 132 8.67 3.78 25.52
CA ILE A 132 8.10 2.64 26.28
C ILE A 132 8.82 1.34 25.93
N ILE A 133 8.96 1.03 24.64
CA ILE A 133 9.57 -0.22 24.16
C ILE A 133 11.04 -0.29 24.56
N ARG A 134 11.79 0.80 24.39
CA ARG A 134 13.21 0.90 24.74
C ARG A 134 13.43 0.71 26.25
N ASN A 135 12.65 1.38 27.09
CA ASN A 135 12.76 1.23 28.54
C ASN A 135 12.51 -0.23 28.98
N ASP A 136 11.49 -0.89 28.42
CA ASP A 136 11.18 -2.29 28.75
C ASP A 136 12.23 -3.28 28.23
N ALA A 137 12.89 -2.95 27.10
CA ALA A 137 14.03 -3.70 26.58
C ALA A 137 15.27 -3.57 27.47
N GLU A 138 15.65 -2.34 27.84
CA GLU A 138 16.82 -2.06 28.69
C GLU A 138 16.67 -2.63 30.10
N THR A 139 15.45 -2.61 30.66
CA THR A 139 15.17 -3.17 31.99
C THR A 139 14.93 -4.68 32.00
N GLY A 140 14.86 -5.33 30.83
CA GLY A 140 14.56 -6.76 30.70
C GLY A 140 13.17 -7.14 31.24
N LYS A 141 12.23 -6.19 31.31
CA LYS A 141 10.90 -6.38 31.92
C LYS A 141 10.04 -7.37 31.13
N HIS A 142 10.25 -7.41 29.82
CA HIS A 142 9.57 -8.33 28.91
C HIS A 142 10.59 -9.18 28.13
N PRO A 143 10.20 -10.36 27.64
CA PRO A 143 11.05 -11.20 26.80
C PRO A 143 11.54 -10.46 25.56
N GLU A 144 12.81 -10.66 25.19
CA GLU A 144 13.45 -10.02 24.04
C GLU A 144 12.68 -10.21 22.72
N ALA A 145 12.06 -11.38 22.52
CA ALA A 145 11.21 -11.64 21.36
C ALA A 145 10.02 -10.68 21.24
N MET A 146 9.47 -10.18 22.36
CA MET A 146 8.38 -9.19 22.35
C MET A 146 8.91 -7.80 22.01
N THR A 147 10.01 -7.38 22.64
CA THR A 147 10.56 -6.03 22.43
C THR A 147 11.09 -5.88 21.01
N LYS A 148 11.80 -6.89 20.48
CA LYS A 148 12.25 -6.92 19.08
C LYS A 148 11.10 -6.87 18.08
N LEU A 149 10.02 -7.61 18.31
CA LEU A 149 8.83 -7.58 17.44
C LEU A 149 8.21 -6.19 17.39
N LEU A 150 8.07 -5.53 18.55
CA LEU A 150 7.50 -4.19 18.63
C LEU A 150 8.41 -3.12 18.05
N GLU A 151 9.73 -3.27 18.21
CA GLU A 151 10.72 -2.40 17.61
C GLU A 151 10.69 -2.48 16.08
N ARG A 152 10.61 -3.69 15.51
CA ARG A 152 10.40 -3.88 14.08
C ARG A 152 9.12 -3.19 13.59
N GLN A 153 7.99 -3.42 14.26
CA GLN A 153 6.72 -2.77 13.88
C GLN A 153 6.78 -1.24 14.01
N LEU A 154 7.50 -0.73 15.01
CA LEU A 154 7.72 0.69 15.18
C LEU A 154 8.54 1.27 14.03
N ASN A 155 9.65 0.64 13.68
CA ASN A 155 10.51 1.05 12.56
C ASN A 155 9.73 1.03 11.23
N GLU A 156 8.88 0.04 11.01
CA GLU A 156 7.99 -0.01 9.85
C GLU A 156 7.06 1.21 9.80
N CYS A 157 6.38 1.52 10.92
CA CYS A 157 5.51 2.72 11.01
C CYS A 157 6.29 4.02 10.77
N GLU A 158 7.52 4.12 11.24
CA GLU A 158 8.34 5.30 11.05
C GLU A 158 8.86 5.46 9.64
N SER A 159 9.21 4.36 8.97
CA SER A 159 9.58 4.42 7.56
C SER A 159 8.39 4.90 6.71
N LEU A 160 7.18 4.43 7.02
CA LEU A 160 5.96 4.90 6.37
C LEU A 160 5.75 6.38 6.64
N LEU A 161 5.83 6.82 7.89
CA LEU A 161 5.70 8.22 8.26
C LEU A 161 6.75 9.10 7.53
N ARG A 162 8.00 8.65 7.47
CA ARG A 162 9.09 9.36 6.78
C ARG A 162 8.80 9.48 5.29
N SER A 163 8.36 8.41 4.64
CA SER A 163 8.00 8.45 3.22
C SER A 163 6.85 9.42 2.92
N LEU A 164 5.86 9.53 3.81
CA LEU A 164 4.77 10.51 3.70
C LEU A 164 5.30 11.95 3.88
N GLN A 165 6.23 12.16 4.82
CA GLN A 165 6.85 13.47 5.03
C GLN A 165 7.71 13.88 3.83
N GLU A 166 8.50 12.97 3.28
CA GLU A 166 9.32 13.18 2.09
C GLU A 166 8.43 13.53 0.88
N SER A 167 7.30 12.84 0.71
CA SER A 167 6.30 13.15 -0.32
C SER A 167 5.75 14.58 -0.21
N LEU A 168 5.50 15.08 1.00
CA LEU A 168 5.08 16.47 1.21
C LEU A 168 6.21 17.47 0.97
N ALA A 169 7.45 17.12 1.31
CA ALA A 169 8.62 17.99 1.12
C ALA A 169 8.94 18.26 -0.35
N VAL A 170 8.47 17.40 -1.25
CA VAL A 170 8.56 17.58 -2.71
C VAL A 170 7.64 18.70 -3.22
N LEU A 171 6.62 19.12 -2.46
CA LEU A 171 5.76 20.24 -2.85
C LEU A 171 6.49 21.57 -2.73
N ASP A 172 6.42 22.36 -3.79
CA ASP A 172 6.89 23.75 -3.75
C ASP A 172 6.18 24.54 -2.65
N VAL A 173 6.93 25.42 -1.97
CA VAL A 173 6.46 26.21 -0.81
C VAL A 173 5.19 26.99 -1.14
N GLU A 174 5.04 27.42 -2.39
CA GLU A 174 3.86 28.16 -2.85
C GLU A 174 2.62 27.31 -3.03
N LEU A 175 2.79 26.00 -3.27
CA LEU A 175 1.70 25.05 -3.44
C LEU A 175 1.19 24.51 -2.10
N VAL A 176 1.99 24.57 -1.04
CA VAL A 176 1.61 24.07 0.29
C VAL A 176 0.27 24.65 0.78
N PRO A 177 0.03 25.98 0.75
CA PRO A 177 -1.25 26.54 1.19
C PRO A 177 -2.43 26.13 0.30
N ILE A 178 -2.18 25.91 -1.00
CA ILE A 178 -3.22 25.45 -1.94
C ILE A 178 -3.56 24.00 -1.63
N HIS A 179 -2.55 23.15 -1.45
CA HIS A 179 -2.69 21.75 -1.10
C HIS A 179 -3.48 21.56 0.20
N GLU A 180 -3.09 22.25 1.27
CA GLU A 180 -3.79 22.19 2.56
C GLU A 180 -5.25 22.61 2.44
N ARG A 181 -5.52 23.66 1.65
CA ARG A 181 -6.88 24.13 1.43
C ARG A 181 -7.72 23.11 0.67
N LEU A 182 -7.18 22.53 -0.39
CA LEU A 182 -7.84 21.49 -1.17
C LEU A 182 -8.14 20.24 -0.35
N ILE A 183 -7.21 19.78 0.51
CA ILE A 183 -7.45 18.69 1.46
C ILE A 183 -8.63 19.02 2.38
N GLY A 184 -8.65 20.25 2.91
CA GLY A 184 -9.74 20.72 3.76
C GLY A 184 -11.10 20.74 3.05
N ILE A 185 -11.15 21.18 1.79
CA ILE A 185 -12.36 21.14 0.97
C ILE A 185 -12.78 19.70 0.70
N ARG A 186 -11.86 18.83 0.25
CA ARG A 186 -12.12 17.42 -0.04
C ARG A 186 -12.74 16.69 1.14
N ARG A 187 -12.19 16.83 2.34
CA ARG A 187 -12.72 16.21 3.56
C ARG A 187 -14.16 16.63 3.84
N LYS A 188 -14.46 17.92 3.67
CA LYS A 188 -15.80 18.47 3.86
C LYS A 188 -16.77 17.99 2.78
N LEU A 189 -16.33 17.90 1.53
CA LEU A 189 -17.12 17.38 0.42
C LEU A 189 -17.46 15.90 0.60
N VAL A 190 -16.49 15.06 1.00
CA VAL A 190 -16.74 13.64 1.29
C VAL A 190 -17.72 13.48 2.46
N ALA A 191 -17.56 14.27 3.52
CA ALA A 191 -18.50 14.28 4.64
C ALA A 191 -19.91 14.75 4.24
N LEU A 192 -20.00 15.68 3.28
CA LEU A 192 -21.27 16.15 2.72
C LEU A 192 -21.92 15.07 1.84
N ALA A 193 -21.14 14.39 1.00
CA ALA A 193 -21.60 13.29 0.15
C ALA A 193 -22.16 12.10 0.96
N ALA A 194 -21.64 11.88 2.17
CA ALA A 194 -22.13 10.84 3.07
C ALA A 194 -23.46 11.17 3.76
N LYS A 195 -23.94 12.43 3.72
CA LYS A 195 -25.21 12.83 4.32
C LYS A 195 -26.34 12.71 3.31
N ASP A 196 -27.51 12.29 3.78
CA ASP A 196 -28.74 12.37 2.99
C ASP A 196 -29.38 13.77 3.10
N GLY A 197 -29.67 14.42 1.97
CA GLY A 197 -30.40 15.69 1.97
C GLY A 197 -30.14 16.56 0.74
N PRO A 198 -30.82 17.72 0.63
CA PRO A 198 -30.50 18.74 -0.35
C PRO A 198 -29.26 19.52 0.11
N HIS A 199 -28.16 19.42 -0.64
CA HIS A 199 -26.87 19.99 -0.27
C HIS A 199 -26.53 21.27 -1.02
N LYS A 200 -27.43 21.73 -1.90
CA LYS A 200 -27.20 22.85 -2.81
C LYS A 200 -26.70 24.14 -2.14
N GLN A 201 -27.14 24.46 -0.93
CA GLN A 201 -26.68 25.65 -0.21
C GLN A 201 -25.29 25.45 0.42
N GLU A 202 -25.02 24.26 0.95
CA GLU A 202 -23.72 23.89 1.53
C GLU A 202 -22.64 23.70 0.45
N LEU A 203 -23.03 23.32 -0.78
CA LEU A 203 -22.12 23.05 -1.90
C LEU A 203 -21.59 24.33 -2.57
N LYS A 204 -22.41 25.38 -2.65
CA LYS A 204 -22.04 26.67 -3.26
C LYS A 204 -20.73 27.27 -2.76
N PRO A 205 -20.50 27.43 -1.44
CA PRO A 205 -19.26 28.02 -0.94
C PRO A 205 -18.03 27.19 -1.34
N PHE A 206 -18.13 25.85 -1.33
CA PHE A 206 -17.05 24.99 -1.81
C PHE A 206 -16.78 25.17 -3.29
N GLN A 207 -17.83 25.26 -4.11
CA GLN A 207 -17.68 25.47 -5.55
C GLN A 207 -17.04 26.82 -5.89
N GLU A 208 -17.43 27.89 -5.21
CA GLU A 208 -16.84 29.22 -5.37
C GLU A 208 -15.36 29.23 -4.97
N GLU A 209 -15.04 28.54 -3.87
CA GLU A 209 -13.68 28.43 -3.40
C GLU A 209 -12.78 27.62 -4.35
N LEU A 210 -13.27 26.49 -4.87
CA LEU A 210 -12.57 25.69 -5.87
C LEU A 210 -12.31 26.51 -7.15
N ARG A 211 -13.30 27.29 -7.62
CA ARG A 211 -13.11 28.21 -8.76
C ARG A 211 -12.08 29.30 -8.48
N LYS A 212 -12.01 29.77 -7.24
CA LYS A 212 -11.02 30.79 -6.82
C LYS A 212 -9.60 30.21 -6.75
N ILE A 213 -9.48 28.92 -6.46
CA ILE A 213 -8.21 28.19 -6.55
C ILE A 213 -7.86 27.95 -8.03
N ASP A 214 -8.82 27.51 -8.84
CA ASP A 214 -8.65 27.26 -10.27
C ASP A 214 -8.23 28.52 -11.04
N SER A 215 -8.78 29.69 -10.69
CA SER A 215 -8.44 30.96 -11.33
C SER A 215 -6.99 31.41 -11.10
N LYS A 216 -6.25 30.74 -10.20
CA LYS A 216 -4.80 30.95 -10.03
C LYS A 216 -3.96 30.21 -11.07
N ARG A 217 -4.59 29.33 -11.87
CA ARG A 217 -3.92 28.61 -12.94
C ARG A 217 -3.86 29.45 -14.22
N VAL A 218 -2.75 29.35 -14.92
CA VAL A 218 -2.56 29.87 -16.28
C VAL A 218 -2.31 28.67 -17.18
N ASP A 219 -3.10 28.53 -18.25
CA ASP A 219 -3.08 27.37 -19.16
C ASP A 219 -3.16 26.01 -18.43
N GLY A 220 -3.98 25.96 -17.37
CA GLY A 220 -4.18 24.75 -16.55
C GLY A 220 -3.05 24.43 -15.57
N LYS A 221 -2.04 25.30 -15.45
CA LYS A 221 -0.88 25.11 -14.56
C LYS A 221 -0.85 26.16 -13.46
N PHE A 222 -0.46 25.77 -12.25
CA PHE A 222 -0.11 26.73 -11.21
C PHE A 222 1.22 27.38 -11.57
N MET A 223 1.34 28.69 -11.33
CA MET A 223 2.52 29.47 -11.68
C MET A 223 3.18 29.99 -10.42
N GLY A 224 4.50 29.81 -10.33
CA GLY A 224 5.34 30.37 -9.29
C GLY A 224 5.87 31.77 -9.60
N PRO A 225 6.78 32.34 -8.79
CA PRO A 225 7.32 33.67 -8.99
C PRO A 225 8.10 33.72 -10.29
N GLY A 226 7.84 34.75 -11.10
CA GLY A 226 8.48 34.90 -12.40
C GLY A 226 7.91 34.01 -13.51
N GLY A 227 6.76 33.36 -13.28
CA GLY A 227 6.07 32.58 -14.31
C GLY A 227 6.67 31.19 -14.55
N THR A 228 7.42 30.67 -13.58
CA THR A 228 7.90 29.29 -13.60
C THR A 228 6.80 28.33 -13.18
N VAL A 229 6.89 27.08 -13.63
CA VAL A 229 5.96 26.03 -13.22
C VAL A 229 6.54 25.36 -11.97
N PRO A 230 5.85 25.42 -10.80
CA PRO A 230 6.36 24.80 -9.59
C PRO A 230 6.48 23.29 -9.73
N ALA A 231 7.48 22.71 -9.06
CA ALA A 231 7.64 21.25 -9.00
C ALA A 231 6.41 20.60 -8.36
N SER A 232 6.04 19.43 -8.86
CA SER A 232 4.97 18.60 -8.28
C SER A 232 3.58 19.25 -8.21
N GLN A 233 3.33 20.28 -9.03
CA GLN A 233 2.00 20.89 -9.18
C GLN A 233 0.90 19.90 -9.58
N ALA A 234 1.27 18.78 -10.21
CA ALA A 234 0.34 17.73 -10.62
C ALA A 234 -0.49 17.19 -9.45
N ILE A 235 0.08 17.17 -8.23
CA ILE A 235 -0.62 16.75 -7.01
C ILE A 235 -1.79 17.70 -6.71
N CYS A 236 -1.55 19.01 -6.74
CA CYS A 236 -2.60 20.01 -6.56
C CYS A 236 -3.57 20.05 -7.75
N SER A 237 -3.10 19.75 -8.96
CA SER A 237 -3.93 19.62 -10.16
C SER A 237 -4.96 18.52 -10.03
N SER A 238 -4.49 17.29 -9.79
CA SER A 238 -5.32 16.11 -9.56
C SER A 238 -6.25 16.32 -8.38
N LEU A 239 -5.77 16.89 -7.27
CA LEU A 239 -6.62 17.07 -6.09
C LEU A 239 -7.74 18.09 -6.31
N LEU A 240 -7.50 19.16 -7.09
CA LEU A 240 -8.56 20.11 -7.45
C LEU A 240 -9.61 19.47 -8.36
N GLU A 241 -9.16 18.68 -9.34
CA GLU A 241 -10.04 17.93 -10.24
C GLU A 241 -10.90 16.94 -9.45
N ASP A 242 -10.30 16.17 -8.53
CA ASP A 242 -11.01 15.29 -7.60
C ASP A 242 -12.09 16.05 -6.81
N CYS A 243 -11.77 17.24 -6.31
CA CYS A 243 -12.75 18.06 -5.58
C CYS A 243 -13.91 18.49 -6.47
N PHE A 244 -13.65 18.90 -7.72
CA PHE A 244 -14.70 19.25 -8.66
C PHE A 244 -15.55 18.05 -9.05
N ASP A 245 -14.95 16.87 -9.23
CA ASP A 245 -15.64 15.61 -9.49
C ASP A 245 -16.62 15.29 -8.35
N ILE A 246 -16.19 15.36 -7.09
CA ILE A 246 -17.07 15.13 -5.93
C ILE A 246 -18.21 16.16 -5.89
N VAL A 247 -17.94 17.43 -6.23
CA VAL A 247 -18.99 18.46 -6.32
C VAL A 247 -20.03 18.11 -7.39
N GLN A 248 -19.59 17.70 -8.58
CA GLN A 248 -20.52 17.30 -9.64
C GLN A 248 -21.31 16.05 -9.26
N GLU A 249 -20.68 15.11 -8.54
CA GLU A 249 -21.32 13.89 -8.06
C GLU A 249 -22.44 14.16 -7.04
N ILE A 250 -22.16 14.96 -6.02
CA ILE A 250 -23.17 15.38 -5.03
C ILE A 250 -24.35 16.06 -5.73
N ARG A 251 -24.06 16.96 -6.69
CA ARG A 251 -25.09 17.65 -7.45
C ARG A 251 -25.91 16.69 -8.31
N ALA A 252 -25.26 15.75 -8.98
CA ALA A 252 -25.94 14.74 -9.80
C ALA A 252 -26.84 13.83 -8.97
N GLN A 253 -26.43 13.47 -7.75
CA GLN A 253 -27.24 12.69 -6.81
C GLN A 253 -28.48 13.44 -6.32
N GLU A 254 -28.41 14.76 -6.17
CA GLU A 254 -29.58 15.58 -5.83
C GLU A 254 -30.53 15.71 -7.03
N GLU A 255 -30.00 15.97 -8.22
CA GLU A 255 -30.80 16.13 -9.45
C GLU A 255 -31.41 14.80 -9.94
N SER A 256 -30.81 13.65 -9.64
CA SER A 256 -31.36 12.32 -9.97
C SER A 256 -32.74 12.07 -9.34
N LYS A 257 -33.03 12.70 -8.21
CA LYS A 257 -34.34 12.64 -7.52
C LYS A 257 -35.45 13.37 -8.28
N HIS A 258 -35.08 14.22 -9.25
CA HIS A 258 -35.98 15.12 -9.98
C HIS A 258 -35.99 14.86 -11.49
N VAL A 259 -35.56 13.67 -11.93
CA VAL A 259 -35.57 13.30 -13.36
C VAL A 259 -37.02 13.15 -13.84
N PRO A 260 -37.42 13.84 -14.93
CA PRO A 260 -38.74 13.69 -15.53
C PRO A 260 -39.02 12.26 -15.96
N GLN A 261 -40.30 11.84 -15.89
CA GLN A 261 -40.71 10.47 -16.22
C GLN A 261 -40.34 10.06 -17.65
N THR A 262 -40.32 11.01 -18.60
CA THR A 262 -39.91 10.78 -19.99
C THR A 262 -38.43 10.43 -20.13
N LEU A 263 -37.58 10.94 -19.24
CA LEU A 263 -36.13 10.71 -19.23
C LEU A 263 -35.69 9.59 -18.29
N LYS A 264 -36.58 9.13 -17.42
CA LYS A 264 -36.31 8.10 -16.42
C LYS A 264 -35.73 6.80 -17.00
N PRO A 265 -36.22 6.26 -18.14
CA PRO A 265 -35.62 5.07 -18.74
C PRO A 265 -34.15 5.25 -19.15
N ILE A 266 -33.80 6.42 -19.67
CA ILE A 266 -32.41 6.76 -20.05
C ILE A 266 -31.54 6.86 -18.80
N HIS A 267 -32.05 7.53 -17.76
CA HIS A 267 -31.35 7.64 -16.47
C HIS A 267 -31.08 6.28 -15.82
N GLU A 268 -32.07 5.39 -15.79
CA GLU A 268 -31.93 4.05 -15.22
C GLU A 268 -30.90 3.21 -15.99
N ARG A 269 -30.96 3.24 -17.34
CA ARG A 269 -29.97 2.54 -18.19
C ARG A 269 -28.56 3.07 -17.97
N LEU A 270 -28.36 4.39 -17.90
CA LEU A 270 -27.06 5.00 -17.61
C LEU A 270 -26.55 4.68 -16.20
N SER A 271 -27.45 4.68 -15.21
CA SER A 271 -27.10 4.34 -13.83
C SER A 271 -26.67 2.88 -13.70
N GLN A 272 -27.34 1.97 -14.40
CA GLN A 272 -26.96 0.57 -14.45
C GLN A 272 -25.61 0.37 -15.13
N LEU A 273 -25.41 0.94 -16.32
CA LEU A 273 -24.12 0.88 -17.02
C LEU A 273 -22.98 1.41 -16.16
N ARG A 274 -23.21 2.51 -15.44
CA ARG A 274 -22.25 3.06 -14.49
C ARG A 274 -21.89 2.06 -13.39
N ALA A 275 -22.89 1.47 -12.73
CA ALA A 275 -22.66 0.51 -11.64
C ALA A 275 -21.86 -0.72 -12.10
N GLU A 276 -22.16 -1.22 -13.31
CA GLU A 276 -21.42 -2.33 -13.91
C GLU A 276 -19.96 -1.95 -14.22
N LEU A 277 -19.73 -0.79 -14.86
CA LEU A 277 -18.40 -0.28 -15.18
C LEU A 277 -17.56 0.00 -13.92
N ASP A 278 -18.15 0.60 -12.88
CA ASP A 278 -17.50 0.84 -11.59
C ASP A 278 -17.15 -0.49 -10.91
N GLY A 279 -18.01 -1.52 -11.03
CA GLY A 279 -17.73 -2.88 -10.59
C GLY A 279 -16.54 -3.50 -11.30
N LEU A 280 -16.47 -3.40 -12.63
CA LEU A 280 -15.33 -3.89 -13.42
C LEU A 280 -14.01 -3.21 -13.00
N ALA A 281 -14.06 -1.90 -12.77
CA ALA A 281 -12.91 -1.12 -12.31
C ALA A 281 -12.42 -1.51 -10.90
N LEU A 282 -13.29 -2.08 -10.06
CA LEU A 282 -12.97 -2.51 -8.71
C LEU A 282 -12.50 -3.97 -8.64
N THR A 283 -13.18 -4.90 -9.31
CA THR A 283 -13.00 -6.35 -9.09
C THR A 283 -12.42 -7.13 -10.26
N HIS A 284 -12.39 -6.58 -11.48
CA HIS A 284 -12.09 -7.35 -12.70
C HIS A 284 -10.92 -6.83 -13.54
N ARG A 285 -10.07 -5.94 -13.01
CA ARG A 285 -8.92 -5.39 -13.77
C ARG A 285 -8.00 -6.45 -14.38
N TRP A 286 -7.97 -7.67 -13.84
CA TRP A 286 -7.03 -8.72 -14.26
C TRP A 286 -7.64 -9.81 -15.15
N SER A 287 -8.96 -9.80 -15.35
CA SER A 287 -9.66 -10.78 -16.21
C SER A 287 -10.51 -10.13 -17.29
N LEU A 288 -10.56 -8.80 -17.32
CA LEU A 288 -11.30 -8.02 -18.31
C LEU A 288 -10.50 -8.02 -19.62
N ARG A 289 -11.12 -8.45 -20.72
CA ARG A 289 -10.56 -8.21 -22.05
C ARG A 289 -11.05 -6.87 -22.55
N GLU A 290 -10.22 -6.13 -23.28
CA GLU A 290 -10.58 -4.82 -23.83
C GLU A 290 -11.83 -4.92 -24.72
N THR A 291 -12.01 -6.05 -25.42
CA THR A 291 -13.19 -6.32 -26.23
C THR A 291 -14.48 -6.38 -25.41
N ASP A 292 -14.41 -6.73 -24.12
CA ASP A 292 -15.58 -6.79 -23.26
C ASP A 292 -16.18 -5.38 -23.03
N LEU A 293 -15.37 -4.31 -23.18
CA LEU A 293 -15.81 -2.91 -23.11
C LEU A 293 -16.57 -2.45 -24.37
N PHE A 294 -16.54 -3.23 -25.45
CA PHE A 294 -17.20 -2.85 -26.71
C PHE A 294 -18.72 -2.74 -26.54
N ASN A 295 -19.35 -3.69 -25.86
CA ASN A 295 -20.81 -3.68 -25.65
C ASN A 295 -21.26 -2.48 -24.79
N TYR A 296 -20.43 -2.09 -23.82
CA TYR A 296 -20.64 -0.88 -23.03
C TYR A 296 -20.51 0.38 -23.90
N SER A 297 -19.48 0.44 -24.73
CA SER A 297 -19.24 1.56 -25.66
C SER A 297 -20.38 1.72 -26.66
N LEU A 298 -20.86 0.61 -27.24
CA LEU A 298 -22.00 0.59 -28.16
C LEU A 298 -23.28 1.05 -27.46
N SER A 299 -23.56 0.54 -26.26
CA SER A 299 -24.73 0.96 -25.46
C SER A 299 -24.70 2.44 -25.12
N LEU A 300 -23.53 2.99 -24.77
CA LEU A 300 -23.39 4.42 -24.52
C LEU A 300 -23.57 5.23 -25.80
N GLN A 301 -23.06 4.74 -26.94
CA GLN A 301 -23.21 5.42 -28.23
C GLN A 301 -24.66 5.43 -28.71
N GLU A 302 -25.42 4.34 -28.50
CA GLU A 302 -26.86 4.30 -28.73
C GLU A 302 -27.60 5.36 -27.91
N ILE A 303 -27.27 5.49 -26.61
CA ILE A 303 -27.85 6.51 -25.74
C ILE A 303 -27.43 7.90 -26.22
N ASP A 304 -26.16 8.10 -26.57
CA ASP A 304 -25.62 9.37 -27.03
C ASP A 304 -26.32 9.87 -28.31
N ASN A 305 -26.63 8.95 -29.22
CA ASN A 305 -27.35 9.19 -30.48
C ASN A 305 -28.83 9.56 -30.28
N MET A 306 -29.41 9.34 -29.10
CA MET A 306 -30.78 9.81 -28.78
C MET A 306 -30.84 11.34 -28.59
N ARG A 307 -29.68 12.01 -28.52
CA ARG A 307 -29.60 13.45 -28.29
C ARG A 307 -29.75 14.22 -29.61
N VAL A 308 -30.45 15.34 -29.52
CA VAL A 308 -30.55 16.35 -30.59
C VAL A 308 -29.92 17.64 -30.06
N ASP A 309 -28.95 18.19 -30.80
CA ASP A 309 -28.16 19.38 -30.40
C ASP A 309 -27.55 19.25 -28.98
N GLY A 310 -27.08 18.05 -28.65
CA GLY A 310 -26.43 17.74 -27.37
C GLY A 310 -27.38 17.56 -26.18
N LYS A 311 -28.70 17.50 -26.40
CA LYS A 311 -29.70 17.31 -25.34
C LYS A 311 -30.66 16.15 -25.64
N PHE A 312 -31.15 15.49 -24.60
CA PHE A 312 -32.20 14.48 -24.71
C PHE A 312 -33.56 15.16 -24.89
N VAL A 313 -34.30 14.74 -25.90
CA VAL A 313 -35.65 15.25 -26.18
C VAL A 313 -36.71 14.21 -25.83
N ASP A 314 -37.92 14.66 -25.52
CA ASP A 314 -39.06 13.77 -25.38
C ASP A 314 -39.71 13.43 -26.74
N THR A 315 -40.80 12.66 -26.72
CA THR A 315 -41.54 12.23 -27.91
C THR A 315 -42.12 13.39 -28.73
N GLU A 316 -42.22 14.58 -28.14
CA GLU A 316 -42.74 15.79 -28.78
C GLU A 316 -41.61 16.71 -29.29
N GLY A 317 -40.34 16.30 -29.10
CA GLY A 317 -39.17 17.10 -29.46
C GLY A 317 -38.83 18.19 -28.45
N ASN A 318 -39.52 18.25 -27.30
CA ASN A 318 -39.23 19.22 -26.25
C ASN A 318 -38.00 18.78 -25.44
N GLN A 319 -37.36 19.74 -24.79
CA GLN A 319 -36.19 19.50 -23.93
C GLN A 319 -36.62 19.48 -22.45
N PRO A 320 -36.97 18.32 -21.89
CA PRO A 320 -37.34 18.21 -20.48
C PRO A 320 -36.17 18.57 -19.56
N GLY A 321 -36.49 18.97 -18.31
CA GLY A 321 -35.50 19.19 -17.26
C GLY A 321 -34.69 17.92 -16.91
N GLY A 322 -33.67 18.00 -16.05
CA GLY A 322 -32.86 16.82 -15.69
C GLY A 322 -31.81 16.40 -16.73
N GLN A 323 -31.56 17.22 -17.75
CA GLN A 323 -30.49 16.99 -18.74
C GLN A 323 -29.12 16.84 -18.11
N TYR A 324 -28.84 17.64 -17.07
CA TYR A 324 -27.52 17.67 -16.44
C TYR A 324 -27.14 16.31 -15.85
N VAL A 325 -28.03 15.65 -15.11
CA VAL A 325 -27.71 14.34 -14.51
C VAL A 325 -27.49 13.26 -15.57
N LEU A 326 -28.26 13.26 -16.67
CA LEU A 326 -28.04 12.33 -17.79
C LEU A 326 -26.67 12.55 -18.45
N LEU A 327 -26.35 13.80 -18.77
CA LEU A 327 -25.07 14.16 -19.41
C LEU A 327 -23.88 13.89 -18.48
N TYR A 328 -24.04 14.10 -17.17
CA TYR A 328 -23.06 13.75 -16.16
C TYR A 328 -22.81 12.23 -16.13
N LEU A 329 -23.88 11.42 -16.04
CA LEU A 329 -23.76 9.96 -16.02
C LEU A 329 -23.12 9.43 -17.30
N LEU A 330 -23.55 9.94 -18.46
CA LEU A 330 -22.99 9.56 -19.76
C LEU A 330 -21.49 9.86 -19.84
N ARG A 331 -21.09 11.08 -19.45
CA ARG A 331 -19.67 11.45 -19.37
C ARG A 331 -18.90 10.58 -18.39
N ARG A 332 -19.49 10.26 -17.23
CA ARG A 332 -18.85 9.41 -16.22
C ARG A 332 -18.62 8.00 -16.74
N CYS A 333 -19.60 7.40 -17.41
CA CYS A 333 -19.46 6.08 -18.03
C CYS A 333 -18.33 6.06 -19.07
N TYR A 334 -18.29 7.03 -19.98
CA TYR A 334 -17.18 7.16 -20.94
C TYR A 334 -15.84 7.37 -20.24
N GLY A 335 -15.80 8.16 -19.17
CA GLY A 335 -14.58 8.38 -18.37
C GLY A 335 -14.07 7.10 -17.69
N VAL A 336 -14.97 6.24 -17.19
CA VAL A 336 -14.57 4.94 -16.62
C VAL A 336 -14.03 4.01 -17.71
N ILE A 337 -14.68 3.94 -18.88
CA ILE A 337 -14.17 3.17 -20.03
C ILE A 337 -12.79 3.67 -20.44
N TYR A 338 -12.61 4.97 -20.61
CA TYR A 338 -11.32 5.56 -20.96
C TYR A 338 -10.24 5.19 -19.93
N ARG A 339 -10.56 5.25 -18.63
CA ARG A 339 -9.64 4.88 -17.56
C ARG A 339 -9.26 3.40 -17.62
N LEU A 340 -10.24 2.51 -17.83
CA LEU A 340 -10.01 1.07 -17.98
C LEU A 340 -9.09 0.78 -19.17
N LEU A 341 -9.36 1.39 -20.33
CA LEU A 341 -8.54 1.26 -21.53
C LEU A 341 -7.14 1.86 -21.37
N SER A 342 -7.01 3.00 -20.68
CA SER A 342 -5.70 3.62 -20.44
C SER A 342 -4.84 2.86 -19.44
N SER A 343 -5.48 2.00 -18.64
CA SER A 343 -4.79 1.15 -17.67
C SER A 343 -4.45 -0.24 -18.19
N SER A 344 -4.83 -0.59 -19.43
CA SER A 344 -4.48 -1.90 -19.98
C SER A 344 -3.01 -1.97 -20.40
N GLU A 345 -2.38 -3.09 -20.09
CA GLU A 345 -1.03 -3.35 -20.57
C GLU A 345 -1.08 -3.72 -22.05
N PRO A 346 -0.23 -3.15 -22.92
CA PRO A 346 -0.23 -3.47 -24.35
C PRO A 346 0.50 -4.79 -24.62
N VAL A 347 -0.02 -5.87 -24.05
CA VAL A 347 0.53 -7.23 -24.07
C VAL A 347 -0.58 -8.20 -24.47
N SER A 348 -0.28 -9.14 -25.38
CA SER A 348 -1.28 -10.12 -25.82
C SER A 348 -1.77 -11.00 -24.67
N GLU A 349 -3.00 -11.51 -24.77
CA GLU A 349 -3.59 -12.40 -23.76
C GLU A 349 -2.72 -13.64 -23.45
N GLU A 350 -2.00 -14.13 -24.45
CA GLU A 350 -1.08 -15.27 -24.32
C GLU A 350 0.11 -14.99 -23.40
N LEU A 351 0.51 -13.71 -23.29
CA LEU A 351 1.63 -13.26 -22.48
C LEU A 351 1.19 -12.75 -21.10
N ILE A 352 -0.10 -12.53 -20.85
CA ILE A 352 -0.64 -12.06 -19.56
C ILE A 352 -0.18 -12.93 -18.37
N PRO A 353 -0.21 -14.29 -18.44
CA PRO A 353 0.24 -15.12 -17.32
C PRO A 353 1.72 -14.87 -16.97
N ILE A 354 2.55 -14.58 -17.98
CA ILE A 354 3.97 -14.29 -17.83
C ILE A 354 4.15 -12.88 -17.26
N SER A 355 3.46 -11.88 -17.81
CA SER A 355 3.48 -10.50 -17.31
C SER A 355 3.09 -10.42 -15.84
N ASN A 356 1.99 -11.09 -15.44
CA ASN A 356 1.54 -11.13 -14.04
C ASN A 356 2.57 -11.76 -13.09
N LYS A 357 3.24 -12.84 -13.53
CA LYS A 357 4.27 -13.49 -12.73
C LYS A 357 5.49 -12.57 -12.56
N LEU A 358 5.93 -11.89 -13.61
CA LEU A 358 7.02 -10.91 -13.56
C LEU A 358 6.68 -9.72 -12.66
N SER A 359 5.48 -9.15 -12.79
CA SER A 359 5.03 -8.03 -11.94
C SER A 359 5.01 -8.42 -10.45
N THR A 360 4.63 -9.67 -10.15
CA THR A 360 4.68 -10.20 -8.77
C THR A 360 6.12 -10.32 -8.29
N VAL A 361 7.02 -10.92 -9.08
CA VAL A 361 8.45 -11.06 -8.75
C VAL A 361 9.10 -9.69 -8.54
N LYS A 362 8.89 -8.75 -9.46
CA LYS A 362 9.38 -7.37 -9.36
C LYS A 362 8.92 -6.67 -8.08
N LYS A 363 7.65 -6.85 -7.70
CA LYS A 363 7.13 -6.27 -6.46
C LYS A 363 7.84 -6.84 -5.23
N CYS A 364 7.98 -8.17 -5.17
CA CYS A 364 8.70 -8.82 -4.07
C CYS A 364 10.17 -8.39 -4.00
N LEU A 365 10.88 -8.32 -5.13
CA LEU A 365 12.27 -7.85 -5.19
C LEU A 365 12.42 -6.39 -4.71
N ASN A 366 11.49 -5.52 -5.11
CA ASN A 366 11.49 -4.12 -4.62
C ASN A 366 11.18 -4.03 -3.12
N GLU A 367 10.31 -4.89 -2.59
CA GLU A 367 10.08 -4.97 -1.15
C GLU A 367 11.36 -5.43 -0.41
N VAL A 368 12.06 -6.44 -0.93
CA VAL A 368 13.36 -6.88 -0.40
C VAL A 368 14.37 -5.72 -0.39
N LEU A 369 14.52 -5.02 -1.53
CA LEU A 369 15.41 -3.87 -1.66
C LEU A 369 15.04 -2.74 -0.69
N LYS A 370 13.74 -2.47 -0.48
CA LYS A 370 13.26 -1.36 0.35
C LYS A 370 13.37 -1.65 1.84
N TYR A 371 13.11 -2.88 2.26
CA TYR A 371 13.00 -3.22 3.68
C TYR A 371 14.33 -3.62 4.33
N GLY A 372 15.38 -3.95 3.56
CA GLY A 372 16.76 -4.10 4.04
C GLY A 372 16.91 -4.98 5.29
N GLY A 373 17.24 -6.26 5.11
CA GLY A 373 17.55 -7.22 6.18
C GLY A 373 18.84 -7.99 5.88
N PRO A 374 19.28 -8.90 6.77
CA PRO A 374 20.47 -9.74 6.55
C PRO A 374 20.16 -10.82 5.50
N PHE A 375 19.91 -10.41 4.26
CA PHE A 375 19.59 -11.36 3.20
C PHE A 375 20.82 -12.17 2.85
N SER A 376 20.68 -13.49 2.76
CA SER A 376 21.70 -14.34 2.17
C SER A 376 21.47 -14.46 0.66
N PRO A 377 22.51 -14.77 -0.15
CA PRO A 377 22.35 -15.10 -1.56
C PRO A 377 21.33 -16.24 -1.81
N ARG A 378 21.04 -17.05 -0.78
CA ARG A 378 20.07 -18.14 -0.82
C ARG A 378 18.62 -17.65 -0.82
N ASP A 379 18.35 -16.49 -0.23
CA ASP A 379 17.00 -15.90 -0.16
C ASP A 379 16.53 -15.34 -1.50
N LEU A 380 17.46 -15.11 -2.43
CA LEU A 380 17.17 -14.73 -3.80
C LEU A 380 16.77 -15.94 -4.68
N TYR A 381 17.01 -17.17 -4.22
CA TYR A 381 16.81 -18.40 -5.00
C TYR A 381 15.37 -18.59 -5.50
N PRO A 382 14.30 -18.35 -4.71
CA PRO A 382 12.92 -18.48 -5.21
C PRO A 382 12.62 -17.54 -6.38
N TYR A 383 13.20 -16.33 -6.38
CA TYR A 383 13.04 -15.35 -7.47
C TYR A 383 13.85 -15.78 -8.69
N GLN A 384 15.10 -16.20 -8.51
CA GLN A 384 15.94 -16.75 -9.58
C GLN A 384 15.28 -17.97 -10.25
N LEU A 385 14.72 -18.88 -9.46
CA LEU A 385 14.00 -20.05 -9.97
C LEU A 385 12.75 -19.64 -10.75
N ALA A 386 11.99 -18.65 -10.25
CA ALA A 386 10.82 -18.14 -10.95
C ALA A 386 11.18 -17.49 -12.30
N LEU A 387 12.25 -16.69 -12.34
CA LEU A 387 12.76 -16.08 -13.57
C LEU A 387 13.31 -17.14 -14.53
N TYR A 388 14.05 -18.12 -14.03
CA TYR A 388 14.53 -19.26 -14.82
C TYR A 388 13.38 -20.06 -15.44
N GLN A 389 12.31 -20.31 -14.69
CA GLN A 389 11.11 -20.98 -15.23
C GLN A 389 10.48 -20.17 -16.37
N ILE A 390 10.45 -18.85 -16.26
CA ILE A 390 9.96 -17.96 -17.32
C ILE A 390 10.91 -17.99 -18.52
N ASP A 391 12.22 -17.98 -18.30
CA ASP A 391 13.23 -18.08 -19.35
C ASP A 391 13.10 -19.38 -20.16
N GLN A 392 12.81 -20.50 -19.50
CA GLN A 392 12.58 -21.80 -20.15
C GLN A 392 11.33 -21.85 -21.03
N MET A 393 10.41 -20.90 -20.87
CA MET A 393 9.24 -20.79 -21.76
C MET A 393 9.59 -20.15 -23.11
N ARG A 394 10.79 -19.57 -23.25
CA ARG A 394 11.26 -18.94 -24.48
C ARG A 394 11.84 -19.98 -25.44
N LYS A 395 11.60 -19.80 -26.73
CA LYS A 395 12.25 -20.50 -27.85
C LYS A 395 13.00 -19.47 -28.69
N ASP A 396 14.28 -19.71 -28.95
CA ASP A 396 15.15 -18.78 -29.69
C ASP A 396 15.12 -17.33 -29.14
N GLY A 397 15.08 -17.21 -27.80
CA GLY A 397 15.03 -15.92 -27.10
C GLY A 397 13.69 -15.19 -27.14
N LYS A 398 12.61 -15.84 -27.63
CA LYS A 398 11.27 -15.26 -27.74
C LYS A 398 10.23 -16.18 -27.09
N PHE A 399 9.23 -15.62 -26.43
CA PHE A 399 8.00 -16.35 -26.13
C PHE A 399 7.22 -16.59 -27.44
N VAL A 400 6.75 -17.82 -27.63
CA VAL A 400 6.09 -18.27 -28.86
C VAL A 400 4.69 -18.77 -28.50
N GLY A 401 3.69 -18.30 -29.23
CA GLY A 401 2.30 -18.66 -29.05
C GLY A 401 2.00 -20.11 -29.45
N ALA A 402 0.78 -20.55 -29.16
CA ALA A 402 0.35 -21.93 -29.44
C ALA A 402 0.36 -22.28 -30.94
N ASP A 403 0.20 -21.27 -31.79
CA ASP A 403 0.22 -21.38 -33.26
C ASP A 403 1.63 -21.23 -33.86
N GLY A 404 2.66 -21.01 -33.03
CA GLY A 404 4.03 -20.79 -33.48
C GLY A 404 4.36 -19.33 -33.82
N SER A 405 3.42 -18.39 -33.64
CA SER A 405 3.64 -16.96 -33.85
C SER A 405 4.36 -16.32 -32.65
N VAL A 406 4.93 -15.13 -32.86
CA VAL A 406 5.49 -14.32 -31.77
C VAL A 406 4.40 -13.37 -31.27
N PRO A 407 3.92 -13.50 -30.03
CA PRO A 407 2.82 -12.67 -29.56
C PRO A 407 3.21 -11.19 -29.40
N GLU A 408 2.25 -10.29 -29.59
CA GLU A 408 2.45 -8.85 -29.48
C GLU A 408 2.66 -8.40 -28.02
N GLY A 409 3.44 -7.35 -27.79
CA GLY A 409 3.86 -6.91 -26.45
C GLY A 409 5.05 -7.68 -25.86
N GLN A 410 5.65 -8.58 -26.65
CA GLN A 410 6.88 -9.31 -26.30
C GLN A 410 7.99 -8.43 -25.72
N GLY A 411 8.25 -7.27 -26.35
CA GLY A 411 9.33 -6.38 -25.95
C GLY A 411 9.15 -5.85 -24.53
N ILE A 412 7.91 -5.64 -24.10
CA ILE A 412 7.56 -5.17 -22.75
C ILE A 412 7.81 -6.26 -21.73
N VAL A 413 7.33 -7.48 -22.01
CA VAL A 413 7.55 -8.65 -21.14
C VAL A 413 9.04 -8.96 -21.02
N MET A 414 9.79 -8.85 -22.11
CA MET A 414 11.25 -9.04 -22.12
C MET A 414 11.97 -7.94 -21.32
N ALA A 415 11.55 -6.68 -21.44
CA ALA A 415 12.11 -5.59 -20.64
C ALA A 415 11.84 -5.81 -19.14
N HIS A 416 10.61 -6.18 -18.76
CA HIS A 416 10.26 -6.52 -17.38
C HIS A 416 11.06 -7.72 -16.84
N LEU A 417 11.27 -8.76 -17.67
CA LEU A 417 12.07 -9.91 -17.31
C LEU A 417 13.53 -9.51 -17.06
N ASN A 418 14.11 -8.69 -17.94
CA ASN A 418 15.47 -8.18 -17.79
C ASN A 418 15.60 -7.30 -16.53
N GLU A 419 14.65 -6.40 -16.29
CA GLU A 419 14.62 -5.56 -15.08
C GLU A 419 14.54 -6.41 -13.81
N CYS A 420 13.78 -7.51 -13.80
CA CYS A 420 13.77 -8.43 -12.67
C CYS A 420 15.13 -9.13 -12.47
N HIS A 421 15.82 -9.50 -13.55
CA HIS A 421 17.17 -10.05 -13.47
C HIS A 421 18.17 -9.01 -12.96
N GLU A 422 18.11 -7.77 -13.47
CA GLU A 422 18.94 -6.65 -13.00
C GLU A 422 18.71 -6.36 -11.51
N LEU A 423 17.46 -6.38 -11.04
CA LEU A 423 17.14 -6.21 -9.62
C LEU A 423 17.72 -7.35 -8.77
N VAL A 424 17.72 -8.59 -9.26
CA VAL A 424 18.35 -9.71 -8.56
C VAL A 424 19.86 -9.55 -8.49
N GLU A 425 20.51 -9.16 -9.59
CA GLU A 425 21.96 -8.94 -9.61
C GLU A 425 22.36 -7.76 -8.71
N MET A 426 21.65 -6.63 -8.77
CA MET A 426 21.86 -5.50 -7.86
C MET A 426 21.73 -5.92 -6.38
N LEU A 427 20.72 -6.75 -6.07
CA LEU A 427 20.57 -7.29 -4.72
C LEU A 427 21.72 -8.23 -4.33
N LYS A 428 22.32 -8.98 -5.26
CA LYS A 428 23.51 -9.79 -4.95
C LYS A 428 24.74 -8.94 -4.72
N GLU A 429 24.99 -7.93 -5.57
CA GLU A 429 26.13 -7.03 -5.44
C GLU A 429 26.10 -6.29 -4.09
N ASN A 430 24.93 -5.78 -3.69
CA ASN A 430 24.72 -5.19 -2.37
C ASN A 430 24.94 -6.16 -1.19
N LEU A 431 24.92 -7.47 -1.44
CA LEU A 431 25.19 -8.51 -0.45
C LEU A 431 26.64 -9.04 -0.51
N GLU A 432 27.37 -8.73 -1.57
CA GLU A 432 28.76 -9.13 -1.80
C GLU A 432 29.77 -8.02 -1.46
N GLU A 433 29.33 -6.77 -1.17
CA GLU A 433 30.21 -5.75 -0.57
C GLU A 433 30.65 -6.23 0.82
N PRO A 434 31.94 -6.54 1.02
CA PRO A 434 32.44 -6.90 2.34
C PRO A 434 32.39 -5.64 3.21
N GLU A 435 31.88 -5.77 4.43
CA GLU A 435 32.25 -4.87 5.52
C GLU A 435 33.79 -4.84 5.54
N GLU A 436 34.41 -3.77 5.05
CA GLU A 436 35.85 -3.56 5.21
C GLU A 436 36.14 -3.57 6.71
N GLU A 437 36.70 -4.68 7.18
CA GLU A 437 37.23 -4.83 8.52
C GLU A 437 38.25 -3.70 8.75
N ASP A 438 37.87 -2.74 9.60
CA ASP A 438 38.79 -1.89 10.35
C ASP A 438 39.65 -2.80 11.26
N ASP A 439 40.65 -3.47 10.70
CA ASP A 439 41.74 -4.11 11.44
C ASP A 439 43.08 -3.73 10.82
N TYR A 440 43.52 -2.50 11.08
CA TYR A 440 44.92 -2.11 10.99
C TYR A 440 45.28 -1.22 12.18
N GLY A 441 45.99 -1.83 13.12
CA GLY A 441 46.65 -1.17 14.24
C GLY A 441 47.53 -2.17 14.99
N GLU A 442 48.46 -2.80 14.28
CA GLU A 442 49.58 -3.55 14.86
C GLU A 442 50.30 -2.68 15.91
N ASP A 443 50.30 -3.17 17.15
CA ASP A 443 51.20 -2.75 18.22
C ASP A 443 52.62 -3.25 17.89
N ASP A 444 53.51 -2.32 17.57
CA ASP A 444 54.96 -2.54 17.50
C ASP A 444 55.62 -2.18 18.86
N GLU A 445 56.63 -2.98 19.22
CA GLU A 445 57.73 -2.70 20.17
C GLU A 445 57.36 -2.74 21.67
N GLU A 446 58.03 -3.46 22.58
CA GLU A 446 59.41 -3.92 22.75
C GLU A 446 59.37 -4.99 23.88
N ASP A 447 60.23 -6.03 23.84
CA ASP A 447 60.97 -6.49 25.03
C ASP A 447 61.98 -7.58 24.63
N GLU A 448 63.25 -7.16 24.63
CA GLU A 448 64.45 -7.99 24.57
C GLU A 448 64.58 -8.84 25.85
N GLU A 449 64.74 -10.16 25.74
CA GLU A 449 65.53 -10.91 26.73
C GLU A 449 66.43 -11.96 26.06
N GLU A 450 67.72 -11.64 26.10
CA GLU A 450 68.90 -12.42 25.81
C GLU A 450 69.14 -13.47 26.91
N TYR A 451 69.18 -14.78 26.59
CA TYR A 451 70.01 -15.73 27.35
C TYR A 451 70.50 -16.92 26.50
N ASN A 452 71.83 -17.04 26.54
CA ASN A 452 72.73 -18.04 25.96
C ASN A 452 72.35 -19.51 26.19
N GLU A 453 72.68 -20.38 25.23
CA GLU A 453 73.41 -21.61 25.54
C GLU A 453 74.29 -22.09 24.37
N ASP A 454 75.45 -22.58 24.79
CA ASP A 454 76.70 -22.91 24.10
C ASP A 454 76.64 -24.29 23.41
N GLY A 455 77.58 -24.57 22.49
CA GLY A 455 77.86 -25.98 22.13
C GLY A 455 78.24 -26.33 20.69
N SER A 456 79.49 -26.03 20.35
CA SER A 456 80.45 -26.90 19.64
C SER A 456 80.24 -27.40 18.19
N GLU A 457 81.27 -27.08 17.37
CA GLU A 457 82.01 -27.96 16.44
C GLU A 457 81.27 -28.52 15.20
N SER A 458 81.84 -28.60 13.99
CA SER A 458 83.22 -28.50 13.49
C SER A 458 83.20 -28.41 11.95
N GLU A 459 84.25 -27.78 11.41
CA GLU A 459 84.96 -28.01 10.13
C GLU A 459 84.27 -28.62 8.90
N ALA A 460 84.39 -27.96 7.74
CA ALA A 460 85.29 -28.44 6.67
C ALA A 460 85.38 -27.48 5.46
N ALA A 461 86.64 -27.22 5.09
CA ALA A 461 87.20 -26.80 3.79
C ALA A 461 87.02 -25.36 3.29
#